data_AF-A0A519CFI6-F1
#
_entry.id   AF-A0A519CFI6-F1
#
_cell.length_a   1.000
_cell.length_b   1.000
_cell.length_c   1.000
_cell.angle_alpha   90.00
_cell.angle_beta   90.00
_cell.angle_gamma   90.00
#
_symmetry.space_group_name_H-M   'P 1'
#
loop_
_entity.id
_entity.type
_entity.pdbx_description
1 polymer ?
#
loop_
_entity_poly.entity_id
_entity_poly.type
_entity_poly.pdbx_seq_one_letter_code
_entity_poly.pdbx_strand_id
1 'polypeptide(L)'
;MDAKDLLAVSPKLLAQAILHRRERIADLIPNDLESRRTEQAEAEPLAKAAREKRDKINTQVANLKKERNESQKAARALFEQANEIREVLMAEGGIKDPDPKWAKEKLSQKLSQIETQLETSAGTHKTEEKFINEMKALIREHQEWVSQRSESQPMVEKMRAAQSKARDLLDTAQKAHDAMGELVDANAESHQSFIQWEEVRRRSTGRAHKLEDALASSQSALEFWQGRVEKNDFVDLSTNAERVRKGGLSSKAIVKEKREQSEKTKGGEEE
;
A
#
# COMPACT_ATOMS: atom_id res chain seq x y z
N MET A 1 9.66 25.41 -37.34
CA MET A 1 8.87 26.02 -38.42
C MET A 1 7.88 26.97 -37.79
N ASP A 2 7.89 28.23 -38.25
CA ASP A 2 6.89 29.22 -37.88
C ASP A 2 5.60 29.02 -38.71
N ALA A 3 4.49 29.62 -38.29
CA ALA A 3 3.19 29.49 -38.95
C ALA A 3 3.20 30.00 -40.40
N LYS A 4 4.01 31.04 -40.69
CA LYS A 4 4.21 31.56 -42.03
C LYS A 4 4.96 30.59 -42.93
N ASP A 5 5.95 29.88 -42.39
CA ASP A 5 6.71 28.85 -43.11
C ASP A 5 5.81 27.67 -43.51
N LEU A 6 4.90 27.27 -42.61
CA LEU A 6 3.94 26.19 -42.88
C LEU A 6 2.94 26.53 -44.00
N LEU A 7 2.55 27.80 -44.13
CA LEU A 7 1.64 28.27 -45.18
C LEU A 7 2.34 28.45 -46.54
N ALA A 8 3.67 28.54 -46.56
CA ALA A 8 4.46 28.64 -47.78
C ALA A 8 4.70 27.27 -48.44
N VAL A 9 4.53 26.18 -47.69
CA VAL A 9 4.73 24.80 -48.16
C VAL A 9 3.44 24.25 -48.78
N SER A 10 3.55 23.53 -49.89
CA SER A 10 2.38 22.91 -50.53
C SER A 10 1.81 21.79 -49.67
N PRO A 11 0.47 21.61 -49.61
CA PRO A 11 -0.15 20.53 -48.84
C PRO A 11 0.37 19.14 -49.21
N LYS A 12 0.70 18.92 -50.49
CA LYS A 12 1.28 17.66 -50.98
C LYS A 12 2.67 17.40 -50.41
N LEU A 13 3.55 18.42 -50.39
CA LEU A 13 4.89 18.27 -49.82
C LEU A 13 4.83 18.03 -48.31
N LEU A 14 3.89 18.68 -47.63
CA LEU A 14 3.64 18.48 -46.20
C LEU A 14 3.10 17.06 -45.92
N ALA A 15 2.21 16.53 -46.75
CA ALA A 15 1.72 15.16 -46.65
C ALA A 15 2.85 14.13 -46.86
N GLN A 16 3.72 14.33 -47.85
CA GLN A 16 4.89 13.47 -48.08
C GLN A 16 5.87 13.50 -46.90
N ALA A 17 6.11 14.68 -46.30
CA ALA A 17 6.94 14.78 -45.10
C ALA A 17 6.32 14.07 -43.88
N ILE A 18 4.99 14.12 -43.73
CA ILE A 18 4.27 13.35 -42.71
C ILE A 18 4.43 11.85 -42.94
N LEU A 19 4.27 11.37 -44.18
CA LEU A 19 4.44 9.96 -44.53
C LEU A 19 5.83 9.46 -44.17
N HIS A 20 6.89 10.12 -44.63
CA HIS A 20 8.26 9.73 -44.29
C HIS A 20 8.53 9.68 -42.79
N ARG A 21 7.99 10.64 -42.02
CA ARG A 21 8.12 10.61 -40.57
C ARG A 21 7.40 9.40 -39.96
N ARG A 22 6.21 9.09 -40.45
CA ARG A 22 5.36 7.98 -39.95
C ARG A 22 5.89 6.61 -40.36
N GLU A 23 6.47 6.47 -41.54
CA GLU A 23 7.21 5.29 -42.00
C GLU A 23 8.36 5.00 -41.05
N ARG A 24 9.24 5.99 -40.81
CA ARG A 24 10.35 5.85 -39.86
C ARG A 24 9.89 5.45 -38.46
N ILE A 25 8.78 6.03 -37.99
CA ILE A 25 8.21 5.68 -36.68
C ILE A 25 7.70 4.23 -36.68
N ALA A 26 6.99 3.81 -37.75
CA ALA A 26 6.49 2.45 -37.89
C ALA A 26 7.61 1.41 -38.01
N ASP A 27 8.77 1.78 -38.57
CA ASP A 27 9.94 0.92 -38.68
C ASP A 27 10.66 0.74 -37.33
N LEU A 28 10.72 1.79 -36.50
CA LEU A 28 11.45 1.78 -35.23
C LEU A 28 10.68 1.17 -34.07
N ILE A 29 9.36 1.42 -34.00
CA ILE A 29 8.52 0.98 -32.87
C ILE A 29 8.58 -0.54 -32.63
N PRO A 30 8.54 -1.43 -33.63
CA PRO A 30 8.54 -2.87 -33.40
C PRO A 30 9.72 -3.37 -32.56
N ASN A 31 10.93 -2.88 -32.84
CA ASN A 31 12.13 -3.25 -32.08
C ASN A 31 12.05 -2.75 -30.63
N ASP A 32 11.63 -1.52 -30.44
CA ASP A 32 11.43 -0.95 -29.10
C ASP A 32 10.35 -1.71 -28.32
N LEU A 33 9.28 -2.12 -29.00
CA LEU A 33 8.17 -2.86 -28.43
C LEU A 33 8.56 -4.28 -28.03
N GLU A 34 9.38 -4.95 -28.84
CA GLU A 34 9.97 -6.24 -28.49
C GLU A 34 10.84 -6.12 -27.24
N SER A 35 11.73 -5.12 -27.17
CA SER A 35 12.54 -4.84 -25.98
C SER A 35 11.68 -4.60 -24.73
N ARG A 36 10.53 -3.91 -24.83
CA ARG A 36 9.64 -3.71 -23.67
C ARG A 36 8.89 -4.98 -23.30
N ARG A 37 8.56 -5.84 -24.26
CA ARG A 37 7.93 -7.14 -24.01
C ARG A 37 8.89 -8.12 -23.34
N THR A 38 10.17 -8.12 -23.71
CA THR A 38 11.18 -8.94 -23.01
C THR A 38 11.38 -8.45 -21.58
N GLU A 39 11.53 -7.13 -21.35
CA GLU A 39 11.58 -6.54 -20.00
C GLU A 39 10.35 -6.95 -19.16
N GLN A 40 9.16 -6.97 -19.76
CA GLN A 40 7.93 -7.38 -19.08
C GLN A 40 7.92 -8.88 -18.76
N ALA A 41 8.29 -9.73 -19.72
CA ALA A 41 8.32 -11.19 -19.56
C ALA A 41 9.30 -11.62 -18.46
N GLU A 42 10.40 -10.88 -18.27
CA GLU A 42 11.35 -11.09 -17.17
C GLU A 42 10.81 -10.57 -15.83
N ALA A 43 10.23 -9.36 -15.81
CA ALA A 43 9.79 -8.73 -14.57
C ALA A 43 8.53 -9.37 -13.97
N GLU A 44 7.63 -9.90 -14.80
CA GLU A 44 6.36 -10.48 -14.35
C GLU A 44 6.49 -11.68 -13.40
N PRO A 45 7.26 -12.74 -13.71
CA PRO A 45 7.46 -13.85 -12.79
C PRO A 45 8.17 -13.42 -11.50
N LEU A 46 9.10 -12.48 -11.59
CA LEU A 46 9.84 -11.96 -10.42
C LEU A 46 8.93 -11.14 -9.50
N ALA A 47 8.11 -10.25 -10.06
CA ALA A 47 7.12 -9.47 -9.31
C ALA A 47 6.08 -10.40 -8.64
N LYS A 48 5.61 -11.43 -9.36
CA LYS A 48 4.68 -12.42 -8.82
C LYS A 48 5.30 -13.21 -7.67
N ALA A 49 6.51 -13.75 -7.85
CA ALA A 49 7.21 -14.50 -6.81
C ALA A 49 7.49 -13.64 -5.56
N ALA A 50 7.90 -12.38 -5.75
CA ALA A 50 8.13 -11.45 -4.65
C ALA A 50 6.82 -11.09 -3.91
N ARG A 51 5.71 -10.88 -4.66
CA ARG A 51 4.38 -10.68 -4.07
C ARG A 51 3.96 -11.87 -3.23
N GLU A 52 4.06 -13.10 -3.76
CA GLU A 52 3.67 -14.30 -3.04
C GLU A 52 4.49 -14.50 -1.76
N LYS A 53 5.81 -14.25 -1.80
CA LYS A 53 6.67 -14.30 -0.59
C LYS A 53 6.24 -13.27 0.44
N ARG A 54 6.07 -12.02 0.02
CA ARG A 54 5.61 -10.91 0.89
C ARG A 54 4.25 -11.23 1.53
N ASP A 55 3.30 -11.72 0.74
CA ASP A 55 1.94 -11.99 1.20
C ASP A 55 1.92 -13.18 2.17
N LYS A 56 2.73 -14.23 1.92
CA LYS A 56 2.94 -15.30 2.90
C LYS A 56 3.49 -14.76 4.22
N ILE A 57 4.53 -13.94 4.20
CA ILE A 57 5.07 -13.36 5.43
C ILE A 57 4.05 -12.47 6.13
N ASN A 58 3.31 -11.65 5.39
CA ASN A 58 2.24 -10.81 5.95
C ASN A 58 1.14 -11.65 6.63
N THR A 59 0.74 -12.77 6.04
CA THR A 59 -0.22 -13.69 6.68
C THR A 59 0.34 -14.33 7.95
N GLN A 60 1.61 -14.71 7.97
CA GLN A 60 2.27 -15.23 9.17
C GLN A 60 2.34 -14.18 10.28
N VAL A 61 2.74 -12.95 9.96
CA VAL A 61 2.76 -11.83 10.90
C VAL A 61 1.36 -11.53 11.43
N ALA A 62 0.32 -11.59 10.59
CA ALA A 62 -1.06 -11.40 11.02
C ALA A 62 -1.52 -12.47 12.02
N ASN A 63 -1.15 -13.74 11.78
CA ASN A 63 -1.46 -14.83 12.70
C ASN A 63 -0.73 -14.68 14.04
N LEU A 64 0.56 -14.33 14.02
CA LEU A 64 1.34 -14.10 15.24
C LEU A 64 0.81 -12.90 16.03
N LYS A 65 0.36 -11.83 15.36
CA LYS A 65 -0.33 -10.70 16.02
C LYS A 65 -1.57 -11.16 16.75
N LYS A 66 -2.36 -12.04 16.13
CA LYS A 66 -3.57 -12.59 16.74
C LYS A 66 -3.22 -13.44 17.96
N GLU A 67 -2.27 -14.37 17.83
CA GLU A 67 -1.81 -15.24 18.92
C GLU A 67 -1.25 -14.44 20.10
N ARG A 68 -0.43 -13.43 19.83
CA ARG A 68 0.10 -12.50 20.83
C ARG A 68 -1.03 -11.78 21.58
N ASN A 69 -1.96 -11.17 20.85
CA ASN A 69 -3.04 -10.39 21.44
C ASN A 69 -4.00 -11.27 22.27
N GLU A 70 -4.31 -12.48 21.78
CA GLU A 70 -5.11 -13.46 22.51
C GLU A 70 -4.40 -13.92 23.80
N SER A 71 -3.10 -14.19 23.73
CA SER A 71 -2.29 -14.60 24.88
C SER A 71 -2.17 -13.50 25.93
N GLN A 72 -1.94 -12.25 25.52
CA GLN A 72 -1.92 -11.08 26.41
C GLN A 72 -3.28 -10.88 27.10
N LYS A 73 -4.38 -10.98 26.35
CA LYS A 73 -5.73 -10.85 26.90
C LYS A 73 -6.05 -11.98 27.90
N ALA A 74 -5.68 -13.22 27.57
CA ALA A 74 -5.88 -14.36 28.46
C ALA A 74 -5.03 -14.24 29.74
N ALA A 75 -3.77 -13.81 29.62
CA ALA A 75 -2.90 -13.54 30.76
C ALA A 75 -3.54 -12.50 31.69
N ARG A 76 -4.06 -11.40 31.13
CA ARG A 76 -4.75 -10.35 31.89
C ARG A 76 -5.97 -10.88 32.64
N ALA A 77 -6.83 -11.66 32.00
CA ALA A 77 -8.00 -12.23 32.67
C ALA A 77 -7.60 -13.11 33.87
N LEU A 78 -6.52 -13.88 33.75
CA LEU A 78 -5.99 -14.69 34.85
C LEU A 78 -5.38 -13.83 35.97
N PHE A 79 -4.79 -12.69 35.65
CA PHE A 79 -4.34 -11.72 36.64
C PHE A 79 -5.50 -11.11 37.42
N GLU A 80 -6.56 -10.71 36.74
CA GLU A 80 -7.76 -10.16 37.38
C GLU A 80 -8.37 -11.19 38.32
N GLN A 81 -8.52 -12.44 37.87
CA GLN A 81 -8.96 -13.56 38.71
C GLN A 81 -8.05 -13.81 39.91
N ALA A 82 -6.72 -13.81 39.71
CA ALA A 82 -5.76 -13.98 40.80
C ALA A 82 -5.87 -12.84 41.82
N ASN A 83 -6.13 -11.61 41.36
CA ASN A 83 -6.33 -10.46 42.22
C ASN A 83 -7.65 -10.52 42.99
N GLU A 84 -8.74 -10.99 42.37
CA GLU A 84 -10.03 -11.20 43.03
C GLU A 84 -9.95 -12.27 44.12
N ILE A 85 -9.33 -13.43 43.84
CA ILE A 85 -9.11 -14.49 44.83
C ILE A 85 -8.31 -13.94 46.02
N ARG A 86 -7.33 -13.07 45.75
CA ARG A 86 -6.57 -12.39 46.80
C ARG A 86 -7.44 -11.47 47.65
N GLU A 87 -8.31 -10.65 47.06
CA GLU A 87 -9.21 -9.77 47.81
C GLU A 87 -10.13 -10.54 48.76
N VAL A 88 -10.66 -11.68 48.30
CA VAL A 88 -11.48 -12.56 49.14
C VAL A 88 -10.65 -13.11 50.31
N LEU A 89 -9.43 -13.59 50.05
CA LEU A 89 -8.51 -14.07 51.09
C LEU A 89 -8.14 -12.99 52.12
N MET A 90 -8.03 -11.73 51.70
CA MET A 90 -7.80 -10.61 52.63
C MET A 90 -9.04 -10.32 53.49
N ALA A 91 -10.23 -10.33 52.90
CA ALA A 91 -11.48 -10.06 53.61
C ALA A 91 -11.81 -11.15 54.64
N GLU A 92 -11.47 -12.41 54.34
CA GLU A 92 -11.64 -13.55 55.25
C GLU A 92 -10.58 -13.61 56.36
N GLY A 93 -9.63 -12.68 56.40
CA GLY A 93 -8.56 -12.62 57.41
C GLY A 93 -7.52 -13.73 57.28
N GLY A 94 -7.51 -14.45 56.15
CA GLY A 94 -6.61 -15.58 55.90
C GLY A 94 -5.17 -15.20 55.52
N ILE A 95 -4.89 -13.91 55.30
CA ILE A 95 -3.55 -13.41 54.97
C ILE A 95 -3.10 -12.46 56.07
N LYS A 96 -2.06 -12.87 56.82
CA LYS A 96 -1.56 -12.15 58.01
C LYS A 96 -0.80 -10.84 57.70
N ASP A 97 -0.47 -10.61 56.43
CA ASP A 97 0.09 -9.36 55.91
C ASP A 97 -0.38 -9.19 54.46
N PRO A 98 -1.51 -8.52 54.21
CA PRO A 98 -1.92 -8.22 52.84
C PRO A 98 -1.00 -7.18 52.19
N ASP A 99 -0.67 -7.38 50.91
CA ASP A 99 0.10 -6.43 50.09
C ASP A 99 -0.46 -5.01 50.27
N PRO A 100 0.37 -3.97 50.53
CA PRO A 100 -0.18 -2.68 50.83
C PRO A 100 -0.88 -2.12 49.58
N LYS A 101 -2.05 -1.51 49.78
CA LYS A 101 -3.01 -1.10 48.75
C LYS A 101 -2.40 -0.35 47.55
N TRP A 102 -1.28 0.35 47.77
CA TRP A 102 -0.51 1.05 46.73
C TRP A 102 0.13 0.12 45.69
N ALA A 103 0.54 -1.10 46.06
CA ALA A 103 1.12 -2.05 45.11
C ALA A 103 0.06 -2.53 44.11
N LYS A 104 -1.15 -2.82 44.59
CA LYS A 104 -2.33 -3.17 43.78
C LYS A 104 -2.70 -2.04 42.80
N GLU A 105 -2.89 -0.82 43.31
CA GLU A 105 -3.26 0.33 42.49
C GLU A 105 -2.18 0.67 41.47
N LYS A 106 -0.91 0.56 41.84
CA LYS A 106 0.22 0.79 40.93
C LYS A 106 0.27 -0.26 39.83
N LEU A 107 -0.07 -1.52 40.13
CA LEU A 107 -0.09 -2.61 39.15
C LEU A 107 -1.25 -2.45 38.17
N SER A 108 -2.46 -2.15 38.65
CA SER A 108 -3.61 -1.89 37.78
C SER A 108 -3.46 -0.60 36.97
N GLN A 109 -2.92 0.46 37.57
CA GLN A 109 -2.63 1.72 36.85
C GLN A 109 -1.55 1.52 35.80
N LYS A 110 -0.48 0.78 36.10
CA LYS A 110 0.55 0.46 35.11
C LYS A 110 -0.03 -0.35 33.95
N LEU A 111 -0.79 -1.40 34.21
CA LEU A 111 -1.45 -2.18 33.14
C LEU A 111 -2.37 -1.30 32.26
N SER A 112 -3.17 -0.43 32.88
CA SER A 112 -4.05 0.49 32.15
C SER A 112 -3.29 1.58 31.38
N GLN A 113 -2.20 2.10 31.92
CA GLN A 113 -1.31 3.06 31.26
C GLN A 113 -0.60 2.44 30.06
N ILE A 114 -0.13 1.20 30.22
CA ILE A 114 0.48 0.42 29.15
C ILE A 114 -0.50 0.24 27.98
N GLU A 115 -1.77 -0.07 28.27
CA GLU A 115 -2.79 -0.24 27.24
C GLU A 115 -3.18 1.05 26.56
N THR A 116 -3.40 2.12 27.32
CA THR A 116 -3.66 3.43 26.71
C THR A 116 -2.48 3.86 25.85
N GLN A 117 -1.24 3.59 26.25
CA GLN A 117 -0.07 3.81 25.40
C GLN A 117 -0.04 2.89 24.18
N LEU A 118 -0.43 1.62 24.30
CA LEU A 118 -0.51 0.69 23.16
C LEU A 118 -1.58 1.11 22.15
N GLU A 119 -2.72 1.62 22.63
CA GLU A 119 -3.86 2.06 21.81
C GLU A 119 -3.63 3.44 21.18
N THR A 120 -2.93 4.35 21.88
CA THR A 120 -2.75 5.75 21.46
C THR A 120 -1.42 6.03 20.80
N SER A 121 -0.37 5.25 21.10
CA SER A 121 0.91 5.37 20.40
C SER A 121 0.91 4.47 19.18
N ALA A 122 1.45 4.96 18.06
CA ALA A 122 1.91 4.10 16.97
C ALA A 122 3.14 3.32 17.43
N GLY A 123 2.96 2.46 18.44
CA GLY A 123 4.01 1.77 19.15
C GLY A 123 4.86 0.94 18.20
N THR A 124 6.18 1.16 18.26
CA THR A 124 7.14 0.28 17.59
C THR A 124 7.19 -1.06 18.31
N HIS A 125 7.64 -2.14 17.66
CA HIS A 125 7.82 -3.46 18.32
C HIS A 125 8.58 -3.35 19.67
N LYS A 126 9.50 -2.39 19.80
CA LYS A 126 10.27 -2.14 21.03
C LYS A 126 9.45 -1.64 22.22
N THR A 127 8.34 -0.93 22.00
CA THR A 127 7.46 -0.51 23.10
C THR A 127 6.62 -1.69 23.60
N GLU A 128 6.15 -2.53 22.68
CA GLU A 128 5.42 -3.76 23.02
C GLU A 128 6.29 -4.75 23.81
N GLU A 129 7.55 -4.94 23.40
CA GLU A 129 8.52 -5.78 24.12
C GLU A 129 8.75 -5.31 25.57
N LYS A 130 8.90 -3.99 25.78
CA LYS A 130 9.04 -3.41 27.11
C LYS A 130 7.83 -3.72 27.98
N PHE A 131 6.62 -3.62 27.42
CA PHE A 131 5.39 -3.91 28.15
C PHE A 131 5.26 -5.36 28.56
N ILE A 132 5.59 -6.32 27.68
CA ILE A 132 5.58 -7.75 28.03
C ILE A 132 6.60 -8.04 29.15
N ASN A 133 7.79 -7.42 29.07
CA ASN A 133 8.82 -7.56 30.10
C ASN A 133 8.41 -6.94 31.44
N GLU A 134 7.76 -5.78 31.44
CA GLU A 134 7.20 -5.17 32.64
C GLU A 134 6.10 -6.05 33.27
N MET A 135 5.19 -6.58 32.46
CA MET A 135 4.16 -7.51 32.94
C MET A 135 4.78 -8.75 33.60
N LYS A 136 5.82 -9.33 33.00
CA LYS A 136 6.56 -10.47 33.57
C LYS A 136 7.25 -10.14 34.88
N ALA A 137 7.89 -8.97 34.97
CA ALA A 137 8.53 -8.52 36.20
C ALA A 137 7.51 -8.39 37.34
N LEU A 138 6.33 -7.83 37.05
CA LEU A 138 5.23 -7.71 38.00
C LEU A 138 4.68 -9.07 38.47
N ILE A 139 4.56 -10.07 37.57
CA ILE A 139 4.22 -11.45 37.99
C ILE A 139 5.24 -11.97 38.98
N ARG A 140 6.52 -11.80 38.66
CA ARG A 140 7.61 -12.39 39.43
C ARG A 140 7.67 -11.81 40.84
N GLU A 141 7.62 -10.48 40.97
CA GLU A 141 7.58 -9.80 42.28
C GLU A 141 6.41 -10.32 43.12
N HIS A 142 5.25 -10.48 42.49
CA HIS A 142 4.07 -10.97 43.18
C HIS A 142 4.16 -12.46 43.56
N GLN A 143 4.71 -13.33 42.70
CA GLN A 143 4.97 -14.74 43.00
C GLN A 143 5.97 -14.90 44.16
N GLU A 144 7.06 -14.14 44.15
CA GLU A 144 8.07 -14.15 45.21
C GLU A 144 7.43 -13.74 46.55
N TRP A 145 6.57 -12.73 46.55
CA TRP A 145 5.83 -12.31 47.74
C TRP A 145 4.87 -13.39 48.28
N VAL A 146 4.05 -14.01 47.41
CA VAL A 146 3.12 -15.10 47.78
C VAL A 146 3.87 -16.33 48.29
N SER A 147 5.06 -16.62 47.75
CA SER A 147 5.87 -17.77 48.14
C SER A 147 6.46 -17.65 49.56
N GLN A 148 6.77 -16.43 49.99
CA GLN A 148 7.40 -16.17 51.30
C GLN A 148 6.43 -16.27 52.49
N ARG A 149 5.10 -16.28 52.26
CA ARG A 149 4.11 -16.00 53.30
C ARG A 149 2.91 -16.96 53.39
N SER A 150 2.83 -18.03 52.59
CA SER A 150 1.65 -18.92 52.62
C SER A 150 1.85 -20.19 53.44
N GLU A 151 1.00 -20.37 54.46
CA GLU A 151 0.61 -21.70 54.95
C GLU A 151 -0.50 -22.25 54.02
N SER A 152 -0.56 -23.57 53.85
CA SER A 152 -1.33 -24.29 52.82
C SER A 152 -2.85 -24.09 52.91
N GLN A 153 -3.38 -23.10 52.17
CA GLN A 153 -4.82 -22.87 51.97
C GLN A 153 -5.21 -23.10 50.49
N PRO A 154 -6.28 -23.85 50.18
CA PRO A 154 -6.63 -24.25 48.81
C PRO A 154 -6.91 -23.09 47.83
N MET A 155 -7.26 -21.90 48.33
CA MET A 155 -7.40 -20.69 47.51
C MET A 155 -6.04 -20.12 47.05
N VAL A 156 -4.98 -20.27 47.85
CA VAL A 156 -3.62 -19.84 47.48
C VAL A 156 -3.07 -20.70 46.34
N GLU A 157 -3.40 -22.00 46.32
CA GLU A 157 -3.06 -22.89 45.20
C GLU A 157 -3.74 -22.47 43.91
N LYS A 158 -5.03 -22.11 43.95
CA LYS A 158 -5.76 -21.58 42.78
C LYS A 158 -5.16 -20.28 42.26
N MET A 159 -4.77 -19.38 43.17
CA MET A 159 -4.09 -18.13 42.81
C MET A 159 -2.71 -18.39 42.17
N ARG A 160 -1.89 -19.28 42.74
CA ARG A 160 -0.59 -19.68 42.16
C ARG A 160 -0.76 -20.31 40.78
N ALA A 161 -1.77 -21.17 40.61
CA ALA A 161 -2.06 -21.80 39.32
C ALA A 161 -2.48 -20.76 38.26
N ALA A 162 -3.31 -19.77 38.63
CA ALA A 162 -3.69 -18.68 37.73
C ALA A 162 -2.47 -17.84 37.32
N GLN A 163 -1.58 -17.53 38.25
CA GLN A 163 -0.36 -16.76 38.00
C GLN A 163 0.66 -17.53 37.12
N SER A 164 0.85 -18.83 37.37
CA SER A 164 1.71 -19.67 36.53
C SER A 164 1.19 -19.68 35.09
N LYS A 165 -0.11 -19.91 34.91
CA LYS A 165 -0.73 -19.88 33.57
C LYS A 165 -0.61 -18.50 32.90
N ALA A 166 -0.78 -17.41 33.65
CA ALA A 166 -0.59 -16.06 33.13
C ALA A 166 0.85 -15.83 32.64
N ARG A 167 1.84 -16.33 33.39
CA ARG A 167 3.26 -16.29 33.00
C ARG A 167 3.51 -17.07 31.71
N ASP A 168 3.02 -18.30 31.61
CA ASP A 168 3.19 -19.14 30.42
C ASP A 168 2.57 -18.47 29.18
N LEU A 169 1.42 -17.82 29.35
CA LEU A 169 0.77 -17.04 28.29
C LEU A 169 1.59 -15.81 27.88
N LEU A 170 2.23 -15.12 28.82
CA LEU A 170 3.15 -14.01 28.49
C LEU A 170 4.43 -14.50 27.82
N ASP A 171 4.93 -15.69 28.17
CA ASP A 171 6.05 -16.33 27.47
C ASP A 171 5.67 -16.65 26.01
N THR A 172 4.46 -17.16 25.77
CA THR A 172 3.93 -17.37 24.41
C THR A 172 3.77 -16.05 23.66
N ALA A 173 3.22 -15.02 24.30
CA ALA A 173 3.10 -13.69 23.70
C ALA A 173 4.46 -13.10 23.30
N GLN A 174 5.48 -13.27 24.16
CA GLN A 174 6.85 -12.82 23.86
C GLN A 174 7.44 -13.58 22.67
N LYS A 175 7.32 -14.91 22.64
CA LYS A 175 7.80 -15.73 21.51
C LYS A 175 7.13 -15.33 20.19
N ALA A 176 5.82 -15.10 20.21
CA ALA A 176 5.09 -14.64 19.04
C ALA A 176 5.56 -13.25 18.59
N HIS A 177 5.83 -12.34 19.53
CA HIS A 177 6.39 -11.03 19.24
C HIS A 177 7.81 -11.11 18.64
N ASP A 178 8.70 -11.92 19.20
CA ASP A 178 10.07 -12.09 18.72
C ASP A 178 10.08 -12.67 17.30
N ALA A 179 9.27 -13.70 17.06
CA ALA A 179 9.08 -14.28 15.73
C ALA A 179 8.50 -13.26 14.73
N MET A 180 7.64 -12.34 15.17
CA MET A 180 7.18 -11.24 14.31
C MET A 180 8.33 -10.30 13.94
N GLY A 181 9.21 -9.96 14.89
CA GLY A 181 10.36 -9.10 14.66
C GLY A 181 11.27 -9.67 13.55
N GLU A 182 11.62 -10.95 13.65
CA GLU A 182 12.42 -11.66 12.64
C GLU A 182 11.74 -11.66 11.26
N LEU A 183 10.43 -11.91 11.22
CA LEU A 183 9.67 -11.91 9.97
C LEU A 183 9.55 -10.53 9.34
N VAL A 184 9.45 -9.46 10.13
CA VAL A 184 9.39 -8.09 9.61
C VAL A 184 10.69 -7.73 8.90
N ASP A 185 11.84 -8.10 9.47
CA ASP A 185 13.15 -7.87 8.85
C ASP A 185 13.28 -8.68 7.54
N ALA A 186 12.90 -9.97 7.55
CA ALA A 186 12.87 -10.80 6.35
C ALA A 186 11.89 -10.28 5.27
N ASN A 187 10.78 -9.65 5.69
CA ASN A 187 9.81 -9.06 4.78
C ASN A 187 10.34 -7.79 4.12
N ALA A 188 11.24 -7.05 4.76
CA ALA A 188 11.76 -5.79 4.22
C ALA A 188 12.45 -6.01 2.87
N GLU A 189 13.29 -7.02 2.75
CA GLU A 189 13.97 -7.39 1.50
C GLU A 189 12.98 -7.86 0.43
N SER A 190 12.01 -8.69 0.83
CA SER A 190 10.97 -9.20 -0.07
C SER A 190 10.06 -8.07 -0.57
N HIS A 191 9.76 -7.09 0.30
CA HIS A 191 8.96 -5.92 -0.02
C HIS A 191 9.70 -4.97 -0.97
N GLN A 192 10.98 -4.71 -0.74
CA GLN A 192 11.82 -3.92 -1.65
C GLN A 192 11.91 -4.58 -3.04
N SER A 193 12.16 -5.89 -3.07
CA SER A 193 12.18 -6.66 -4.31
C SER A 193 10.84 -6.59 -5.04
N PHE A 194 9.73 -6.71 -4.32
CA PHE A 194 8.39 -6.55 -4.90
C PHE A 194 8.19 -5.15 -5.51
N ILE A 195 8.54 -4.08 -4.78
CA ILE A 195 8.41 -2.71 -5.29
C ILE A 195 9.23 -2.55 -6.58
N GLN A 196 10.48 -3.00 -6.58
CA GLN A 196 11.37 -2.90 -7.73
C GLN A 196 10.78 -3.57 -8.97
N TRP A 197 10.40 -4.85 -8.86
CA TRP A 197 9.91 -5.61 -10.00
C TRP A 197 8.52 -5.19 -10.44
N GLU A 198 7.65 -4.81 -9.51
CA GLU A 198 6.32 -4.28 -9.85
C GLU A 198 6.42 -2.91 -10.54
N GLU A 199 7.39 -2.07 -10.15
CA GLU A 199 7.63 -0.80 -10.82
C GLU A 199 8.17 -1.01 -12.24
N VAL A 200 9.12 -1.93 -12.43
CA VAL A 200 9.64 -2.30 -13.75
C VAL A 200 8.50 -2.82 -14.63
N ARG A 201 7.70 -3.77 -14.13
CA ARG A 201 6.52 -4.32 -14.83
C ARG A 201 5.55 -3.21 -15.23
N ARG A 202 5.17 -2.33 -14.31
CA ARG A 202 4.24 -1.22 -14.59
C ARG A 202 4.81 -0.27 -15.65
N ARG A 203 6.10 0.06 -15.55
CA ARG A 203 6.79 0.94 -16.49
C ARG A 203 6.95 0.31 -17.87
N SER A 204 7.26 -0.99 -17.98
CA SER A 204 7.39 -1.69 -19.25
C SER A 204 6.03 -1.83 -19.93
N THR A 205 4.99 -2.28 -19.21
CA THR A 205 3.61 -2.36 -19.72
C THR A 205 3.09 -1.01 -20.19
N GLY A 206 3.25 0.05 -19.40
CA GLY A 206 2.79 1.39 -19.78
C GLY A 206 3.54 1.96 -20.99
N ARG A 207 4.82 1.62 -21.17
CA ARG A 207 5.59 2.01 -22.36
C ARG A 207 5.22 1.17 -23.57
N ALA A 208 5.00 -0.13 -23.41
CA ALA A 208 4.54 -1.03 -24.47
C ALA A 208 3.19 -0.55 -25.04
N HIS A 209 2.21 -0.25 -24.19
CA HIS A 209 0.91 0.28 -24.65
C HIS A 209 1.05 1.60 -25.42
N LYS A 210 1.88 2.54 -24.94
CA LYS A 210 2.13 3.79 -25.68
C LYS A 210 2.76 3.54 -27.05
N LEU A 211 3.63 2.55 -27.16
CA LEU A 211 4.24 2.16 -28.43
C LEU A 211 3.21 1.48 -29.35
N GLU A 212 2.35 0.61 -28.82
CA GLU A 212 1.23 0.00 -29.55
C GLU A 212 0.28 1.07 -30.10
N ASP A 213 -0.14 2.02 -29.26
CA ASP A 213 -0.98 3.15 -29.66
C ASP A 213 -0.29 4.02 -30.72
N ALA A 214 1.00 4.30 -30.54
CA ALA A 214 1.78 5.08 -31.49
C ALA A 214 1.93 4.36 -32.84
N LEU A 215 2.11 3.05 -32.84
CA LEU A 215 2.20 2.22 -34.04
C LEU A 215 0.87 2.20 -34.79
N ALA A 216 -0.23 1.91 -34.08
CA ALA A 216 -1.58 1.94 -34.65
C ALA A 216 -1.92 3.32 -35.23
N SER A 217 -1.65 4.38 -34.47
CA SER A 217 -1.80 5.76 -34.95
C SER A 217 -0.94 6.06 -36.17
N SER A 218 0.28 5.50 -36.24
CA SER A 218 1.17 5.68 -37.38
C SER A 218 0.64 4.97 -38.62
N GLN A 219 0.20 3.72 -38.49
CA GLN A 219 -0.36 2.92 -39.57
C GLN A 219 -1.61 3.56 -40.16
N SER A 220 -2.57 3.97 -39.32
CA SER A 220 -3.78 4.67 -39.80
C SER A 220 -3.44 6.02 -40.48
N ALA A 221 -2.43 6.73 -39.99
CA ALA A 221 -1.97 7.96 -40.63
C ALA A 221 -1.30 7.68 -41.98
N LEU A 222 -0.51 6.61 -42.10
CA LEU A 222 0.09 6.19 -43.36
C LEU A 222 -0.98 5.89 -44.38
N GLU A 223 -1.95 5.03 -44.05
CA GLU A 223 -3.07 4.68 -44.94
C GLU A 223 -3.83 5.93 -45.43
N PHE A 224 -4.17 6.82 -44.49
CA PHE A 224 -4.89 8.06 -44.80
C PHE A 224 -4.11 8.97 -45.75
N TRP A 225 -2.84 9.25 -45.43
CA TRP A 225 -2.02 10.19 -46.22
C TRP A 225 -1.54 9.58 -47.53
N GLN A 226 -1.27 8.27 -47.59
CA GLN A 226 -0.93 7.56 -48.83
C GLN A 226 -2.09 7.65 -49.81
N GLY A 227 -3.30 7.26 -49.39
CA GLY A 227 -4.48 7.34 -50.24
C GLY A 227 -4.78 8.76 -50.72
N ARG A 228 -4.48 9.78 -49.91
CA ARG A 228 -4.64 11.19 -50.28
C ARG A 228 -3.59 11.68 -51.26
N VAL A 229 -2.34 11.26 -51.10
CA VAL A 229 -1.25 11.55 -52.04
C VAL A 229 -1.48 10.88 -53.39
N GLU A 230 -1.91 9.61 -53.40
CA GLU A 230 -2.23 8.84 -54.61
C GLU A 230 -3.38 9.46 -55.40
N LYS A 231 -4.46 9.87 -54.72
CA LYS A 231 -5.62 10.52 -55.34
C LYS A 231 -5.40 12.00 -55.64
N ASN A 232 -4.26 12.55 -55.23
CA ASN A 232 -3.93 13.98 -55.33
C ASN A 232 -5.03 14.90 -54.75
N ASP A 233 -5.69 14.46 -53.67
CA ASP A 233 -6.86 15.09 -53.08
C ASP A 233 -6.45 16.13 -52.00
N PHE A 234 -6.14 17.35 -52.42
CA PHE A 234 -5.65 18.41 -51.54
C PHE A 234 -6.41 19.74 -51.66
N VAL A 235 -7.57 19.72 -52.32
CA VAL A 235 -8.33 20.94 -52.67
C VAL A 235 -8.82 21.68 -51.43
N ASP A 236 -9.35 20.94 -50.46
CA ASP A 236 -9.79 21.45 -49.17
C ASP A 236 -8.65 22.06 -48.34
N LEU A 237 -7.48 21.40 -48.28
CA LEU A 237 -6.30 21.86 -47.55
C LEU A 237 -5.72 23.12 -48.20
N SER A 238 -5.70 23.18 -49.52
CA SER A 238 -5.28 24.37 -50.27
C SER A 238 -6.25 25.54 -50.03
N THR A 239 -7.56 25.28 -50.06
CA THR A 239 -8.60 26.28 -49.76
C THR A 239 -8.48 26.80 -48.32
N ASN A 240 -8.22 25.91 -47.37
CA ASN A 240 -7.99 26.28 -45.96
C ASN A 240 -6.72 27.12 -45.79
N ALA A 241 -5.62 26.73 -46.46
CA ALA A 241 -4.36 27.48 -46.41
C ALA A 241 -4.53 28.90 -46.96
N GLU A 242 -5.23 29.05 -48.09
CA GLU A 242 -5.48 30.37 -48.69
C GLU A 242 -6.39 31.23 -47.83
N ARG A 243 -7.41 30.64 -47.18
CA ARG A 243 -8.27 31.35 -46.21
C ARG A 243 -7.45 31.93 -45.07
N VAL A 244 -6.58 31.13 -44.46
CA VAL A 244 -5.72 31.57 -43.35
C VAL A 244 -4.72 32.63 -43.85
N ARG A 245 -4.17 32.46 -45.06
CA ARG A 245 -3.26 33.45 -45.68
C ARG A 245 -3.92 34.81 -45.87
N LYS A 246 -5.22 34.84 -46.18
CA LYS A 246 -6.02 36.07 -46.32
C LYS A 246 -6.44 36.67 -44.97
N GLY A 247 -5.97 36.12 -43.85
CA GLY A 247 -6.31 36.58 -42.50
C GLY A 247 -7.59 35.97 -41.93
N GLY A 248 -8.18 34.97 -42.60
CA GLY A 248 -9.36 34.26 -42.12
C GLY A 248 -9.06 33.22 -41.04
N LEU A 249 -10.10 32.77 -40.34
CA LEU A 249 -10.00 31.78 -39.27
C LEU A 249 -9.56 30.40 -39.78
N SER A 250 -8.78 29.68 -38.97
CA SER A 250 -8.42 28.28 -39.24
C SER A 250 -9.65 27.36 -39.09
N SER A 251 -9.63 26.21 -39.77
CA SER A 251 -10.72 25.23 -39.66
C SER A 251 -10.99 24.79 -38.22
N LYS A 252 -9.95 24.71 -37.37
CA LYS A 252 -10.13 24.42 -35.94
C LYS A 252 -10.82 25.56 -35.18
N ALA A 253 -10.45 26.82 -35.49
CA ALA A 253 -11.09 27.97 -34.87
C ALA A 253 -12.57 28.08 -35.27
N ILE A 254 -12.90 27.83 -36.53
CA ILE A 254 -14.29 27.82 -37.03
C ILE A 254 -15.11 26.72 -36.33
N VAL A 255 -14.58 25.51 -36.21
CA VAL A 255 -15.27 24.41 -35.52
C VAL A 255 -15.49 24.73 -34.04
N LYS A 256 -14.50 25.33 -33.38
CA LYS A 256 -14.61 25.76 -31.99
C LYS A 256 -15.71 26.82 -31.80
N GLU A 257 -15.72 27.85 -32.64
CA GLU A 257 -16.72 28.92 -32.59
C GLU A 257 -18.15 28.38 -32.85
N LYS A 258 -18.30 27.47 -33.82
CA LYS A 258 -19.58 26.78 -34.07
C LYS A 258 -20.04 25.94 -32.88
N ARG A 259 -19.12 25.25 -32.22
CA ARG A 259 -19.44 24.47 -31.02
C ARG A 259 -19.89 25.37 -29.88
N GLU A 260 -19.16 26.45 -29.62
CA GLU A 260 -19.51 27.43 -28.59
C GLU A 260 -20.85 28.13 -28.88
N GLN A 261 -21.15 28.42 -30.14
CA GLN A 261 -22.47 28.94 -30.55
C GLN A 261 -23.58 27.91 -30.34
N SER A 262 -23.35 26.64 -30.68
CA SER A 262 -24.34 25.57 -30.48
C SER A 262 -24.63 25.26 -29.00
N GLU A 263 -23.62 25.40 -28.14
CA GLU A 263 -23.75 25.25 -26.69
C GLU A 263 -24.53 26.44 -26.09
N LYS A 264 -24.32 27.67 -26.60
CA LYS A 264 -25.09 28.86 -26.21
C LYS A 264 -26.56 28.81 -26.64
N THR A 265 -26.87 28.31 -27.83
CA THR A 265 -28.26 28.18 -28.30
C THR A 265 -29.05 27.11 -27.56
N LYS A 266 -28.40 26.05 -27.05
CA LYS A 266 -29.05 25.01 -26.25
C LYS A 266 -29.34 25.42 -24.80
N GLY A 267 -28.61 26.40 -24.27
CA GLY A 267 -28.84 26.94 -22.92
C GLY A 267 -29.86 28.07 -22.85
N GLY A 268 -30.48 28.46 -23.98
CA GLY A 268 -31.46 29.55 -24.06
C GLY A 268 -32.91 29.11 -24.35
N GLU A 269 -33.19 27.80 -24.39
CA GLU A 269 -34.55 27.25 -24.52
C GLU A 269 -35.17 26.83 -23.16
N GLU A 270 -34.48 27.08 -22.05
CA GLU A 270 -35.02 26.99 -20.68
C GLU A 270 -35.21 28.41 -20.09
N GLU A 271 -36.09 29.22 -20.70
CA GLU A 271 -36.78 30.34 -20.03
C GLU A 271 -38.27 30.33 -20.38
#